data_AF-A0A7J6VXX2-F1
#
_entry.id   AF-A0A7J6VXX2-F1
#
_cell.length_a   1.000
_cell.length_b   1.000
_cell.length_c   1.000
_cell.angle_alpha   90.00
_cell.angle_beta   90.00
_cell.angle_gamma   90.00
#
_symmetry.space_group_name_H-M   'P 1'
#
loop_
_entity.id
_entity.type
_entity.pdbx_description
1 polymer ?
#
loop_
_entity_poly.entity_id
_entity_poly.type
_entity_poly.pdbx_seq_one_letter_code
_entity_poly.pdbx_strand_id
1 'polypeptide(L)'
;DSICEFIETARAYRAIFPESEKKLIKLAHILFTKHFETIQQGIKKKISSTSLLEMLRLVWEDVLAMDEVLPEAAIPSFSFEDSICEFIETARAYRAIFPESEKKLIKLAHILFTKHFETIQQGIKKKISSTSLLEMLRLVWEDVLAMDEVLPEAAIPSFSFEAAHGSVKKYIADTFSNLLQDVSDTLIKVQKKPRMDEQNSLQVALEGSKKAMIQGSMVVLLDLRKLLDDNLGLLVKLRTSIVDWVQEGFQNFFRTLIDQFVLFSGRNKLTVHDQSAFEGIQGVKVSAGLVLVLAQLSVFIEQSAIPRITEEIATSFSGAGVRGYEHGPAFVPGEICRMFRSAGQKFLHLYVDMKSQKLSNLLKKRFTTPNWVKHKEPREVHMFVDLLLLELEGVGNEVEQILPCGVTRKHHRSDSNGSTTSYSSPMCEDRINRSNAQRSRSQLLETHLAKLFTQKMKIFTKIEYTQESVLLTVVKLCLKSLQEFVRLQTFNRSGFQQIQVDIQFLRMPLKETTEDEASIDFLLDEVIVACAERSLDPVPLEPAILDKLIKAKLAKSREQNPSS
;
A
#
# COMPACT_ATOMS: atom_id res chain seq x y z
N ASP A 1 -39.81 -35.46 -23.36
CA ASP A 1 -40.50 -35.04 -24.61
C ASP A 1 -41.28 -33.74 -24.43
N SER A 2 -42.35 -33.70 -23.64
CA SER A 2 -43.17 -32.48 -23.46
C SER A 2 -42.42 -31.23 -22.94
N ILE A 3 -41.36 -31.40 -22.13
CA ILE A 3 -40.57 -30.29 -21.57
C ILE A 3 -39.50 -29.80 -22.55
N CYS A 4 -38.81 -30.71 -23.26
CA CYS A 4 -37.87 -30.32 -24.31
C CYS A 4 -38.58 -29.55 -25.43
N GLU A 5 -39.77 -29.99 -25.82
CA GLU A 5 -40.63 -29.30 -26.78
C GLU A 5 -41.10 -27.94 -26.24
N PHE A 6 -41.40 -27.83 -24.94
CA PHE A 6 -41.70 -26.54 -24.29
C PHE A 6 -40.48 -25.61 -24.25
N ILE A 7 -39.28 -26.11 -23.96
CA ILE A 7 -38.03 -25.32 -23.92
C ILE A 7 -37.71 -24.78 -25.32
N GLU A 8 -37.83 -25.61 -26.36
CA GLU A 8 -37.64 -25.16 -27.74
C GLU A 8 -38.70 -24.17 -28.18
N THR A 9 -39.96 -24.41 -27.79
CA THR A 9 -41.07 -23.48 -28.04
C THR A 9 -40.88 -22.17 -27.28
N ALA A 10 -40.36 -22.20 -26.06
CA ALA A 10 -40.08 -21.03 -25.24
C ALA A 10 -38.92 -20.19 -25.80
N ARG A 11 -37.85 -20.85 -26.30
CA ARG A 11 -36.76 -20.18 -27.03
C ARG A 11 -37.27 -19.54 -28.32
N ALA A 12 -38.09 -20.25 -29.09
CA ALA A 12 -38.68 -19.73 -30.33
C ALA A 12 -39.64 -18.56 -30.04
N TYR A 13 -40.48 -18.69 -29.01
CA TYR A 13 -41.45 -17.65 -28.61
C TYR A 13 -40.75 -16.38 -28.12
N ARG A 14 -39.64 -16.51 -27.39
CA ARG A 14 -38.83 -15.38 -26.92
C ARG A 14 -38.06 -14.69 -28.04
N ALA A 15 -37.62 -15.43 -29.06
CA ALA A 15 -37.01 -14.86 -30.26
C ALA A 15 -38.00 -13.99 -31.06
N ILE A 16 -39.29 -14.28 -30.96
CA ILE A 16 -40.36 -13.58 -31.70
C ILE A 16 -41.02 -12.47 -30.85
N PHE A 17 -41.16 -12.67 -29.54
CA PHE A 17 -41.87 -11.75 -28.63
C PHE A 17 -41.10 -11.49 -27.32
N PRO A 18 -40.05 -10.66 -27.36
CA PRO A 18 -39.15 -10.44 -26.22
C PRO A 18 -39.81 -9.84 -24.97
N GLU A 19 -40.94 -9.13 -25.09
CA GLU A 19 -41.61 -8.47 -23.96
C GLU A 19 -42.73 -9.30 -23.29
N SER A 20 -42.94 -10.55 -23.72
CA SER A 20 -44.08 -11.37 -23.29
C SER A 20 -43.77 -12.38 -22.18
N GLU A 21 -42.84 -12.03 -21.29
CA GLU A 21 -42.30 -12.86 -20.20
C GLU A 21 -43.37 -13.39 -19.22
N LYS A 22 -44.41 -12.61 -18.91
CA LYS A 22 -45.48 -13.02 -17.98
C LYS A 22 -46.30 -14.23 -18.46
N LYS A 23 -46.38 -14.46 -19.78
CA LYS A 23 -47.11 -15.63 -20.33
C LYS A 23 -46.26 -16.90 -20.28
N LEU A 24 -44.96 -16.79 -20.49
CA LEU A 24 -44.00 -17.90 -20.35
C LEU A 24 -43.94 -18.39 -18.91
N ILE A 25 -43.90 -17.47 -17.94
CA ILE A 25 -43.93 -17.81 -16.50
C ILE A 25 -45.23 -18.54 -16.12
N LYS A 26 -46.39 -18.07 -16.60
CA LYS A 26 -47.67 -18.77 -16.37
C LYS A 26 -47.72 -20.17 -17.00
N LEU A 27 -47.15 -20.36 -18.18
CA LEU A 27 -47.10 -21.66 -18.86
C LEU A 27 -46.16 -22.63 -18.16
N ALA A 28 -45.00 -22.16 -17.68
CA ALA A 28 -44.09 -22.94 -16.86
C ALA A 28 -44.78 -23.40 -15.56
N HIS A 29 -45.49 -22.49 -14.89
CA HIS A 29 -46.25 -22.79 -13.67
C HIS A 29 -47.29 -23.91 -13.90
N ILE A 30 -48.06 -23.85 -15.00
CA ILE A 30 -49.07 -24.88 -15.35
C ILE A 30 -48.40 -26.24 -15.64
N LEU A 31 -47.26 -26.26 -16.32
CA LEU A 31 -46.51 -27.48 -16.61
C LEU A 31 -45.96 -28.12 -15.34
N PHE A 32 -45.44 -27.33 -14.40
CA PHE A 32 -44.96 -27.81 -13.11
C PHE A 32 -46.09 -28.40 -12.26
N THR A 33 -47.21 -27.69 -12.11
CA THR A 33 -48.37 -28.20 -11.37
C THR A 33 -48.87 -29.53 -11.94
N LYS A 34 -48.87 -29.68 -13.27
CA LYS A 34 -49.31 -30.91 -13.94
C LYS A 34 -48.32 -32.07 -13.77
N HIS A 35 -47.02 -31.81 -13.79
CA HIS A 35 -46.00 -32.83 -13.50
C HIS A 35 -46.05 -33.26 -12.04
N PHE A 36 -46.30 -32.33 -11.12
CA PHE A 36 -46.49 -32.63 -9.70
C PHE A 36 -47.76 -33.44 -9.43
N GLU A 37 -48.88 -33.12 -10.10
CA GLU A 37 -50.09 -33.95 -10.10
C GLU A 37 -49.82 -35.36 -10.64
N THR A 38 -48.94 -35.49 -11.64
CA THR A 38 -48.56 -36.79 -12.21
C THR A 38 -47.71 -37.61 -11.22
N ILE A 39 -46.83 -36.96 -10.46
CA ILE A 39 -46.05 -37.57 -9.37
C ILE A 39 -46.99 -37.98 -8.22
N GLN A 40 -47.91 -37.11 -7.81
CA GLN A 40 -48.95 -37.39 -6.80
C GLN A 40 -49.86 -38.56 -7.21
N GLN A 41 -50.25 -38.64 -8.48
CA GLN A 41 -51.01 -39.77 -9.02
C GLN A 41 -50.16 -41.05 -9.10
N GLY A 42 -48.87 -40.93 -9.39
CA GLY A 42 -47.91 -42.04 -9.37
C GLY A 42 -47.69 -42.61 -7.96
N ILE A 43 -47.63 -41.74 -6.96
CA ILE A 43 -47.64 -42.06 -5.53
C ILE A 43 -48.92 -42.81 -5.15
N LYS A 44 -50.10 -42.34 -5.57
CA LYS A 44 -51.37 -43.05 -5.36
C LYS A 44 -51.46 -44.41 -6.06
N LYS A 45 -50.74 -44.61 -7.16
CA LYS A 45 -50.74 -45.86 -7.96
C LYS A 45 -49.68 -46.89 -7.54
N LYS A 46 -48.94 -46.70 -6.44
CA LYS A 46 -47.86 -47.61 -5.99
C LYS A 46 -46.83 -47.92 -7.10
N ILE A 47 -46.37 -46.90 -7.80
CA ILE A 47 -45.26 -47.01 -8.75
C ILE A 47 -43.97 -47.37 -7.97
N SER A 48 -43.04 -48.13 -8.58
CA SER A 48 -41.78 -48.54 -7.94
C SER A 48 -40.93 -47.33 -7.50
N SER A 49 -40.23 -47.47 -6.38
CA SER A 49 -39.44 -46.37 -5.77
C SER A 49 -38.37 -45.79 -6.70
N THR A 50 -37.86 -46.60 -7.63
CA THR A 50 -36.90 -46.19 -8.65
C THR A 50 -37.50 -45.27 -9.70
N SER A 51 -38.74 -45.52 -10.13
CA SER A 51 -39.41 -44.69 -11.14
C SER A 51 -39.91 -43.36 -10.57
N LEU A 52 -40.31 -43.31 -9.30
CA LEU A 52 -40.61 -42.05 -8.60
C LEU A 52 -39.36 -41.20 -8.33
N LEU A 53 -38.23 -41.83 -8.01
CA LEU A 53 -36.95 -41.13 -7.89
C LEU A 53 -36.43 -40.61 -9.23
N GLU A 54 -36.60 -41.35 -10.32
CA GLU A 54 -36.26 -40.89 -11.67
C GLU A 54 -37.14 -39.70 -12.07
N MET A 55 -38.44 -39.74 -11.74
CA MET A 55 -39.36 -38.61 -11.98
C MET A 55 -39.01 -37.37 -11.15
N LEU A 56 -38.65 -37.54 -9.87
CA LEU A 56 -38.21 -36.41 -9.03
C LEU A 56 -36.88 -35.82 -9.51
N ARG A 57 -35.95 -36.69 -9.94
CA ARG A 57 -34.67 -36.27 -10.52
C ARG A 57 -34.88 -35.52 -11.85
N LEU A 58 -35.73 -36.03 -12.74
CA LEU A 58 -36.01 -35.38 -14.03
C LEU A 58 -36.74 -34.05 -13.85
N VAL A 59 -37.75 -33.98 -12.97
CA VAL A 59 -38.42 -32.72 -12.65
C VAL A 59 -37.42 -31.70 -12.08
N TRP A 60 -36.47 -32.13 -11.26
CA TRP A 60 -35.43 -31.24 -10.72
C TRP A 60 -34.37 -30.83 -11.74
N GLU A 61 -33.90 -31.74 -12.60
CA GLU A 61 -33.00 -31.42 -13.72
C GLU A 61 -33.67 -30.45 -14.72
N ASP A 62 -34.99 -30.57 -14.91
CA ASP A 62 -35.80 -29.67 -15.76
C ASP A 62 -36.04 -28.28 -15.11
N VAL A 63 -36.19 -28.19 -13.78
CA VAL A 63 -36.22 -26.91 -13.03
C VAL A 63 -34.88 -26.16 -13.18
N LEU A 64 -33.76 -26.88 -13.08
CA LEU A 64 -32.42 -26.32 -13.20
C LEU A 64 -32.10 -25.83 -14.62
N ALA A 65 -32.61 -26.50 -15.65
CA ALA A 65 -32.42 -26.09 -17.05
C ALA A 65 -33.21 -24.81 -17.43
N MET A 66 -34.24 -24.45 -16.66
CA MET A 66 -35.02 -23.22 -16.84
C MET A 66 -34.31 -21.98 -16.28
N ASP A 67 -33.47 -22.14 -15.25
CA ASP A 67 -32.71 -21.06 -14.61
C ASP A 67 -31.59 -20.51 -15.54
N GLU A 68 -31.06 -21.35 -16.44
CA GLU A 68 -30.11 -20.95 -17.49
C GLU A 68 -30.74 -20.07 -18.60
N VAL A 69 -32.07 -20.06 -18.72
CA VAL A 69 -32.77 -19.40 -19.83
C VAL A 69 -33.24 -18.00 -19.48
N LEU A 70 -33.52 -17.65 -18.22
CA LEU A 70 -34.09 -16.35 -17.82
C LEU A 70 -33.00 -15.33 -17.38
N PRO A 71 -33.09 -14.03 -17.75
CA PRO A 71 -32.05 -13.05 -17.42
C PRO A 71 -32.25 -12.43 -16.02
N GLU A 72 -31.14 -12.12 -15.34
CA GLU A 72 -30.98 -11.58 -13.96
C GLU A 72 -31.75 -10.27 -13.62
N ALA A 73 -32.43 -9.62 -14.56
CA ALA A 73 -32.96 -8.26 -14.38
C ALA A 73 -34.45 -8.16 -13.98
N ALA A 74 -35.16 -9.28 -13.87
CA ALA A 74 -36.47 -9.33 -13.23
C ALA A 74 -36.60 -10.68 -12.53
N ILE A 75 -36.13 -10.75 -11.29
CA ILE A 75 -36.55 -11.76 -10.34
C ILE A 75 -37.78 -11.17 -9.62
N PRO A 76 -39.03 -11.31 -10.13
CA PRO A 76 -40.14 -11.34 -9.21
C PRO A 76 -40.02 -12.68 -8.49
N SER A 77 -39.42 -12.67 -7.29
CA SER A 77 -39.60 -13.72 -6.28
C SER A 77 -39.85 -15.11 -6.89
N PHE A 78 -38.85 -15.70 -7.56
CA PHE A 78 -38.85 -17.16 -7.71
C PHE A 78 -38.57 -17.64 -6.29
N SER A 79 -39.63 -17.90 -5.54
CA SER A 79 -39.61 -18.28 -4.13
C SER A 79 -38.92 -19.64 -4.05
N PHE A 80 -37.60 -19.64 -3.85
CA PHE A 80 -36.85 -20.80 -3.39
C PHE A 80 -37.53 -21.45 -2.18
N GLU A 81 -38.22 -20.65 -1.34
CA GLU A 81 -39.13 -21.09 -0.28
C GLU A 81 -40.19 -22.10 -0.76
N ASP A 82 -40.87 -21.84 -1.89
CA ASP A 82 -41.93 -22.72 -2.38
C ASP A 82 -41.35 -24.06 -2.87
N SER A 83 -40.19 -24.03 -3.53
CA SER A 83 -39.55 -25.23 -4.07
C SER A 83 -38.96 -26.14 -2.98
N ILE A 84 -38.43 -25.56 -1.89
CA ILE A 84 -37.89 -26.33 -0.77
C ILE A 84 -39.01 -26.85 0.13
N CYS A 85 -40.06 -26.07 0.39
CA CYS A 85 -41.24 -26.57 1.11
C CYS A 85 -41.88 -27.73 0.36
N GLU A 86 -42.02 -27.63 -0.96
CA GLU A 86 -42.56 -28.69 -1.81
C GLU A 86 -41.63 -29.92 -1.84
N PHE A 87 -40.31 -29.73 -1.82
CA PHE A 87 -39.34 -30.82 -1.66
C PHE A 87 -39.41 -31.49 -0.28
N ILE A 88 -39.58 -30.73 0.80
CA ILE A 88 -39.74 -31.22 2.17
C ILE A 88 -41.02 -32.06 2.31
N GLU A 89 -42.14 -31.57 1.78
CA GLU A 89 -43.41 -32.32 1.77
C GLU A 89 -43.29 -33.62 0.97
N THR A 90 -42.58 -33.57 -0.15
CA THR A 90 -42.32 -34.74 -0.99
C THR A 90 -41.37 -35.72 -0.33
N ALA A 91 -40.34 -35.26 0.38
CA ALA A 91 -39.44 -36.09 1.17
C ALA A 91 -40.20 -36.80 2.30
N ARG A 92 -41.12 -36.09 2.98
CA ARG A 92 -42.01 -36.64 4.01
C ARG A 92 -42.94 -37.71 3.44
N ALA A 93 -43.57 -37.44 2.29
CA ALA A 93 -44.41 -38.42 1.59
C ALA A 93 -43.60 -39.63 1.13
N TYR A 94 -42.39 -39.43 0.60
CA TYR A 94 -41.52 -40.49 0.13
C TYR A 94 -41.05 -41.41 1.27
N ARG A 95 -40.67 -40.85 2.43
CA ARG A 95 -40.31 -41.61 3.65
C ARG A 95 -41.47 -42.46 4.16
N ALA A 96 -42.70 -41.95 4.07
CA ALA A 96 -43.89 -42.71 4.46
C ALA A 96 -44.19 -43.90 3.51
N ILE A 97 -43.77 -43.81 2.25
CA ILE A 97 -44.06 -44.83 1.22
C ILE A 97 -42.92 -45.85 1.08
N PHE A 98 -41.66 -45.43 1.25
CA PHE A 98 -40.47 -46.26 1.04
C PHE A 98 -39.45 -46.14 2.19
N PRO A 99 -39.62 -46.91 3.28
CA PRO A 99 -38.71 -46.87 4.43
C PRO A 99 -37.27 -47.29 4.11
N GLU A 100 -37.06 -48.16 3.10
CA GLU A 100 -35.73 -48.73 2.81
C GLU A 100 -34.87 -47.93 1.82
N SER A 101 -35.37 -46.84 1.22
CA SER A 101 -34.64 -46.03 0.21
C SER A 101 -34.05 -44.72 0.74
N GLU A 102 -33.97 -44.57 2.06
CA GLU A 102 -33.48 -43.40 2.78
C GLU A 102 -32.09 -42.92 2.30
N LYS A 103 -31.17 -43.85 1.99
CA LYS A 103 -29.81 -43.53 1.49
C LYS A 103 -29.80 -42.67 0.21
N LYS A 104 -30.78 -42.83 -0.67
CA LYS A 104 -30.87 -42.03 -1.92
C LYS A 104 -31.43 -40.64 -1.66
N LEU A 105 -32.35 -40.52 -0.71
CA LEU A 105 -32.93 -39.24 -0.28
C LEU A 105 -31.89 -38.38 0.46
N ILE A 106 -31.06 -39.00 1.31
CA ILE A 106 -29.90 -38.35 1.95
C ILE A 106 -28.94 -37.77 0.88
N LYS A 107 -28.62 -38.56 -0.15
CA LYS A 107 -27.74 -38.12 -1.23
C LYS A 107 -28.30 -36.93 -2.02
N LEU A 108 -29.62 -36.91 -2.27
CA LEU A 108 -30.28 -35.80 -2.95
C LEU A 108 -30.31 -34.53 -2.08
N ALA A 109 -30.57 -34.67 -0.77
CA ALA A 109 -30.52 -33.56 0.17
C ALA A 109 -29.12 -32.92 0.21
N HIS A 110 -28.05 -33.72 0.27
CA HIS A 110 -26.68 -33.22 0.24
C HIS A 110 -26.35 -32.47 -1.07
N ILE A 111 -26.81 -32.97 -2.22
CA ILE A 111 -26.62 -32.28 -3.52
C ILE A 111 -27.36 -30.94 -3.55
N LEU A 112 -28.58 -30.88 -3.01
CA LEU A 112 -29.37 -29.66 -2.95
C LEU A 112 -28.67 -28.59 -2.12
N PHE A 113 -28.26 -28.92 -0.88
CA PHE A 113 -27.55 -27.96 -0.04
C PHE A 113 -26.17 -27.58 -0.61
N THR A 114 -25.47 -28.50 -1.28
CA THR A 114 -24.21 -28.18 -1.99
C THR A 114 -24.44 -27.06 -3.01
N LYS A 115 -25.50 -27.16 -3.82
CA LYS A 115 -25.85 -26.13 -4.81
C LYS A 115 -26.25 -24.80 -4.15
N HIS A 116 -26.98 -24.82 -3.04
CA HIS A 116 -27.29 -23.60 -2.28
C HIS A 116 -26.02 -22.87 -1.82
N PHE A 117 -25.06 -23.61 -1.27
CA PHE A 117 -23.78 -23.02 -0.88
C PHE A 117 -22.93 -22.59 -2.08
N GLU A 118 -23.03 -23.25 -3.23
CA GLU A 118 -22.41 -22.77 -4.48
C GLU A 118 -22.98 -21.42 -4.93
N THR A 119 -24.29 -21.21 -4.83
CA THR A 119 -24.93 -19.92 -5.12
C THR A 119 -24.42 -18.82 -4.18
N ILE A 120 -24.32 -19.10 -2.88
CA ILE A 120 -23.73 -18.18 -1.89
C ILE A 120 -22.28 -17.86 -2.28
N GLN A 121 -21.50 -18.85 -2.68
CA GLN A 121 -20.10 -18.71 -3.09
C GLN A 121 -19.94 -17.86 -4.36
N GLN A 122 -20.84 -18.01 -5.33
CA GLN A 122 -20.88 -17.15 -6.52
C GLN A 122 -21.28 -15.72 -6.15
N GLY A 123 -22.22 -15.57 -5.23
CA GLY A 123 -22.59 -14.29 -4.66
C GLY A 123 -21.42 -13.56 -3.98
N ILE A 124 -20.63 -14.27 -3.17
CA ILE A 124 -19.43 -13.72 -2.54
C ILE A 124 -18.45 -13.18 -3.60
N LYS A 125 -18.24 -13.90 -4.71
CA LYS A 125 -17.40 -13.43 -5.83
C LYS A 125 -17.94 -12.14 -6.48
N LYS A 126 -19.27 -11.93 -6.47
CA LYS A 126 -19.94 -10.73 -7.00
C LYS A 126 -19.97 -9.55 -6.01
N LYS A 127 -19.24 -9.61 -4.88
CA LYS A 127 -19.12 -8.54 -3.86
C LYS A 127 -20.44 -8.17 -3.17
N ILE A 128 -21.14 -9.18 -2.63
CA ILE A 128 -22.37 -8.97 -1.85
C ILE A 128 -22.08 -8.35 -0.47
N SER A 129 -23.02 -7.55 0.06
CA SER A 129 -22.92 -6.94 1.40
C SER A 129 -23.07 -7.96 2.53
N SER A 130 -22.60 -7.61 3.73
CA SER A 130 -22.75 -8.45 4.93
C SER A 130 -24.21 -8.75 5.27
N THR A 131 -25.12 -7.80 5.03
CA THR A 131 -26.57 -7.97 5.24
C THR A 131 -27.18 -8.99 4.30
N SER A 132 -26.82 -8.95 3.02
CA SER A 132 -27.33 -9.91 2.03
C SER A 132 -26.71 -11.30 2.21
N LEU A 133 -25.46 -11.39 2.70
CA LEU A 133 -24.89 -12.67 3.14
C LEU A 133 -25.66 -13.26 4.33
N LEU A 134 -26.00 -12.43 5.32
CA LEU A 134 -26.80 -12.85 6.47
C LEU A 134 -28.19 -13.35 6.06
N GLU A 135 -28.86 -12.63 5.16
CA GLU A 135 -30.17 -13.05 4.62
C GLU A 135 -30.07 -14.41 3.93
N MET A 136 -29.08 -14.59 3.05
CA MET A 136 -28.88 -15.88 2.37
C MET A 136 -28.54 -17.01 3.34
N LEU A 137 -27.69 -16.76 4.35
CA LEU A 137 -27.35 -17.75 5.37
C LEU A 137 -28.54 -18.09 6.27
N ARG A 138 -29.41 -17.12 6.56
CA ARG A 138 -30.62 -17.31 7.35
C ARG A 138 -31.62 -18.19 6.61
N LEU A 139 -31.89 -17.88 5.35
CA LEU A 139 -32.78 -18.68 4.48
C LEU A 139 -32.29 -20.13 4.42
N VAL A 140 -31.01 -20.34 4.08
CA VAL A 140 -30.45 -21.69 4.01
C VAL A 140 -30.49 -22.40 5.37
N TRP A 141 -30.30 -21.69 6.48
CA TRP A 141 -30.36 -22.32 7.81
C TRP A 141 -31.78 -22.72 8.22
N GLU A 142 -32.79 -21.92 7.87
CA GLU A 142 -34.21 -22.27 8.07
C GLU A 142 -34.58 -23.52 7.26
N ASP A 143 -34.14 -23.58 6.00
CA ASP A 143 -34.32 -24.76 5.14
C ASP A 143 -33.62 -26.01 5.71
N VAL A 144 -32.41 -25.84 6.26
CA VAL A 144 -31.66 -26.93 6.90
C VAL A 144 -32.40 -27.47 8.12
N LEU A 145 -32.95 -26.61 8.98
CA LEU A 145 -33.69 -27.02 10.16
C LEU A 145 -34.99 -27.75 9.77
N ALA A 146 -35.73 -27.22 8.79
CA ALA A 146 -36.95 -27.85 8.32
C ALA A 146 -36.70 -29.23 7.67
N MET A 147 -35.55 -29.40 7.00
CA MET A 147 -35.16 -30.68 6.43
C MET A 147 -34.64 -31.69 7.48
N ASP A 148 -33.97 -31.21 8.54
CA ASP A 148 -33.51 -32.05 9.65
C ASP A 148 -34.69 -32.67 10.43
N GLU A 149 -35.83 -31.97 10.55
CA GLU A 149 -37.06 -32.54 11.12
C GLU A 149 -37.57 -33.76 10.33
N VAL A 150 -37.30 -33.79 9.02
CA VAL A 150 -37.79 -34.84 8.11
C VAL A 150 -36.77 -35.96 7.95
N LEU A 151 -35.47 -35.64 7.99
CA LEU A 151 -34.33 -36.54 7.73
C LEU A 151 -33.16 -36.29 8.70
N PRO A 152 -33.32 -36.61 10.00
CA PRO A 152 -32.24 -36.47 10.98
C PRO A 152 -31.04 -37.39 10.67
N GLU A 153 -31.27 -38.52 10.01
CA GLU A 153 -30.24 -39.49 9.60
C GLU A 153 -29.26 -38.92 8.57
N ALA A 154 -29.65 -37.85 7.87
CA ALA A 154 -28.84 -37.20 6.86
C ALA A 154 -27.76 -36.26 7.44
N ALA A 155 -27.82 -35.96 8.74
CA ALA A 155 -26.92 -35.04 9.45
C ALA A 155 -26.70 -33.70 8.72
N ILE A 156 -27.73 -33.19 8.03
CA ILE A 156 -27.68 -31.99 7.20
C ILE A 156 -27.20 -30.77 7.99
N PRO A 157 -27.57 -30.57 9.28
CA PRO A 157 -27.03 -29.46 10.07
C PRO A 157 -25.51 -29.48 10.20
N SER A 158 -24.89 -30.66 10.28
CA SER A 158 -23.42 -30.79 10.37
C SER A 158 -22.73 -30.49 9.03
N PHE A 159 -23.30 -30.98 7.92
CA PHE A 159 -22.81 -30.69 6.58
C PHE A 159 -22.93 -29.21 6.23
N SER A 160 -24.10 -28.62 6.47
CA SER A 160 -24.36 -27.20 6.22
C SER A 160 -23.53 -26.29 7.14
N PHE A 161 -23.19 -26.74 8.34
CA PHE A 161 -22.24 -26.03 9.19
C PHE A 161 -20.84 -25.95 8.57
N GLU A 162 -20.30 -27.05 8.05
CA GLU A 162 -18.98 -27.06 7.39
C GLU A 162 -18.97 -26.21 6.11
N ALA A 163 -20.02 -26.28 5.31
CA ALA A 163 -20.17 -25.47 4.10
C ALA A 163 -20.34 -23.97 4.41
N ALA A 164 -21.10 -23.62 5.45
CA ALA A 164 -21.23 -22.23 5.91
C ALA A 164 -19.91 -21.73 6.51
N HIS A 165 -19.20 -22.55 7.29
CA HIS A 165 -17.87 -22.25 7.81
C HIS A 165 -16.90 -21.89 6.69
N GLY A 166 -16.83 -22.69 5.62
CA GLY A 166 -16.01 -22.38 4.44
C GLY A 166 -16.44 -21.11 3.71
N SER A 167 -17.74 -20.85 3.64
CA SER A 167 -18.30 -19.67 2.97
C SER A 167 -18.03 -18.37 3.73
N VAL A 168 -18.20 -18.36 5.04
CA VAL A 168 -17.90 -17.20 5.89
C VAL A 168 -16.39 -16.93 5.91
N LYS A 169 -15.55 -17.97 6.02
CA LYS A 169 -14.08 -17.80 5.97
C LYS A 169 -13.63 -17.14 4.68
N LYS A 170 -14.16 -17.60 3.54
CA LYS A 170 -13.83 -17.02 2.23
C LYS A 170 -14.34 -15.60 2.09
N TYR A 171 -15.56 -15.31 2.55
CA TYR A 171 -16.10 -13.96 2.54
C TYR A 171 -15.17 -12.98 3.27
N ILE A 172 -14.71 -13.34 4.48
CA ILE A 172 -13.76 -12.52 5.25
C ILE A 172 -12.45 -12.32 4.48
N ALA A 173 -11.89 -13.38 3.89
CA ALA A 173 -10.67 -13.29 3.09
C ALA A 173 -10.84 -12.34 1.88
N ASP A 174 -11.94 -12.46 1.13
CA ASP A 174 -12.24 -11.62 -0.02
C ASP A 174 -12.45 -10.15 0.41
N THR A 175 -13.05 -9.89 1.58
CA THR A 175 -13.16 -8.54 2.15
C THR A 175 -11.79 -7.89 2.39
N PHE A 176 -10.83 -8.63 2.98
CA PHE A 176 -9.47 -8.12 3.18
C PHE A 176 -8.69 -7.95 1.86
N SER A 177 -8.89 -8.84 0.89
CA SER A 177 -8.31 -8.69 -0.45
C SER A 177 -8.82 -7.45 -1.17
N ASN A 178 -10.12 -7.13 -1.03
CA ASN A 178 -10.70 -5.90 -1.57
C ASN A 178 -10.10 -4.65 -0.89
N LEU A 179 -9.97 -4.65 0.43
CA LEU A 179 -9.33 -3.55 1.17
C LEU A 179 -7.88 -3.32 0.70
N LEU A 180 -7.13 -4.40 0.49
CA LEU A 180 -5.76 -4.33 -0.03
C LEU A 180 -5.73 -3.71 -1.43
N GLN A 181 -6.67 -4.10 -2.30
CA GLN A 181 -6.77 -3.54 -3.65
C GLN A 181 -7.12 -2.05 -3.62
N ASP A 182 -8.05 -1.62 -2.76
CA ASP A 182 -8.45 -0.21 -2.66
C ASP A 182 -7.29 0.69 -2.20
N VAL A 183 -6.49 0.22 -1.23
CA VAL A 183 -5.28 0.93 -0.77
C VAL A 183 -4.24 0.98 -1.90
N SER A 184 -4.02 -0.14 -2.60
CA SER A 184 -3.09 -0.23 -3.73
C SER A 184 -3.48 0.65 -4.91
N ASP A 185 -4.74 0.66 -5.30
CA ASP A 185 -5.25 1.48 -6.41
C ASP A 185 -5.10 2.97 -6.11
N THR A 186 -5.23 3.36 -4.84
CA THR A 186 -5.00 4.73 -4.40
C THR A 186 -3.51 5.11 -4.50
N LEU A 187 -2.60 4.19 -4.20
CA LEU A 187 -1.15 4.40 -4.35
C LEU A 187 -0.71 4.43 -5.83
N ILE A 188 -1.28 3.57 -6.69
CA ILE A 188 -0.91 3.50 -8.11
C ILE A 188 -1.40 4.73 -8.89
N LYS A 189 -2.47 5.41 -8.44
CA LYS A 189 -2.93 6.67 -9.05
C LYS A 189 -1.82 7.74 -9.12
N VAL A 190 -0.83 7.71 -8.23
CA VAL A 190 0.38 8.57 -8.25
C VAL A 190 1.24 8.39 -9.51
N GLN A 191 1.27 7.18 -10.07
CA GLN A 191 2.13 6.87 -11.21
C GLN A 191 1.53 7.30 -12.55
N LYS A 192 0.22 7.57 -12.61
CA LYS A 192 -0.43 8.07 -13.82
C LYS A 192 -0.14 9.58 -13.91
N LYS A 193 0.56 9.95 -14.99
CA LYS A 193 1.07 11.30 -15.30
C LYS A 193 0.10 12.41 -14.83
N PRO A 194 0.57 13.40 -14.06
CA PRO A 194 -0.30 14.49 -13.62
C PRO A 194 -0.80 15.26 -14.84
N ARG A 195 -2.11 15.54 -14.86
CA ARG A 195 -2.65 16.62 -15.70
C ARG A 195 -2.03 17.93 -15.18
N MET A 196 -1.84 18.92 -16.05
CA MET A 196 -0.88 20.04 -15.91
C MET A 196 -0.99 20.96 -14.66
N ASP A 197 -1.83 20.68 -13.66
CA ASP A 197 -2.14 21.59 -12.55
C ASP A 197 -1.93 21.02 -11.12
N GLU A 198 -1.38 19.81 -10.93
CA GLU A 198 -1.32 19.18 -9.60
C GLU A 198 0.04 19.31 -8.88
N GLN A 199 0.30 20.50 -8.32
CA GLN A 199 1.43 20.75 -7.40
C GLN A 199 1.40 19.81 -6.16
N ASN A 200 0.25 19.19 -5.83
CA ASN A 200 0.01 18.40 -4.60
C ASN A 200 -0.26 16.89 -4.84
N SER A 201 0.09 16.34 -6.01
CA SER A 201 -0.26 14.95 -6.37
C SER A 201 0.23 13.89 -5.36
N LEU A 202 1.42 14.07 -4.78
CA LEU A 202 1.98 13.15 -3.78
C LEU A 202 1.22 13.23 -2.46
N GLN A 203 0.87 14.43 -2.01
CA GLN A 203 0.12 14.67 -0.77
C GLN A 203 -1.31 14.13 -0.88
N VAL A 204 -1.98 14.35 -2.03
CA VAL A 204 -3.33 13.82 -2.29
C VAL A 204 -3.35 12.30 -2.20
N ALA A 205 -2.33 11.63 -2.75
CA ALA A 205 -2.23 10.18 -2.66
C ALA A 205 -1.88 9.69 -1.26
N LEU A 206 -0.98 10.36 -0.54
CA LEU A 206 -0.69 10.02 0.85
C LEU A 206 -1.95 10.11 1.71
N GLU A 207 -2.68 11.22 1.66
CA GLU A 207 -3.92 11.41 2.41
C GLU A 207 -5.03 10.46 1.94
N GLY A 208 -5.13 10.23 0.63
CA GLY A 208 -6.03 9.24 0.05
C GLY A 208 -5.75 7.83 0.59
N SER A 209 -4.50 7.39 0.63
CA SER A 209 -4.10 6.07 1.15
C SER A 209 -4.27 5.96 2.66
N LYS A 210 -3.97 7.02 3.43
CA LYS A 210 -4.27 7.06 4.88
C LYS A 210 -5.76 6.89 5.14
N LYS A 211 -6.60 7.61 4.39
CA LYS A 211 -8.06 7.54 4.48
C LYS A 211 -8.58 6.16 4.05
N ALA A 212 -8.16 5.65 2.90
CA ALA A 212 -8.56 4.34 2.38
C ALA A 212 -8.25 3.23 3.39
N MET A 213 -7.09 3.30 4.03
CA MET A 213 -6.68 2.32 5.02
C MET A 213 -7.46 2.40 6.33
N ILE A 214 -7.59 3.58 6.97
CA ILE A 214 -8.34 3.69 8.22
C ILE A 214 -9.83 3.46 7.96
N GLN A 215 -10.41 4.22 7.03
CA GLN A 215 -11.85 4.13 6.76
C GLN A 215 -12.22 2.75 6.23
N GLY A 216 -11.41 2.20 5.31
CA GLY A 216 -11.63 0.85 4.79
C GLY A 216 -11.54 -0.20 5.90
N SER A 217 -10.51 -0.15 6.76
CA SER A 217 -10.40 -1.08 7.90
C SER A 217 -11.59 -0.97 8.85
N MET A 218 -12.07 0.24 9.13
CA MET A 218 -13.24 0.46 10.00
C MET A 218 -14.53 -0.03 9.36
N VAL A 219 -14.73 0.18 8.05
CA VAL A 219 -15.88 -0.37 7.32
C VAL A 219 -15.87 -1.89 7.37
N VAL A 220 -14.71 -2.52 7.14
CA VAL A 220 -14.56 -3.98 7.26
C VAL A 220 -14.89 -4.46 8.67
N LEU A 221 -14.36 -3.82 9.71
CA LEU A 221 -14.67 -4.19 11.09
C LEU A 221 -16.16 -4.05 11.42
N LEU A 222 -16.80 -2.96 10.99
CA LEU A 222 -18.25 -2.75 11.19
C LEU A 222 -19.10 -3.76 10.43
N ASP A 223 -18.72 -4.11 9.20
CA ASP A 223 -19.45 -5.09 8.41
C ASP A 223 -19.29 -6.50 8.97
N LEU A 224 -18.12 -6.86 9.47
CA LEU A 224 -17.88 -8.13 10.14
C LEU A 224 -18.53 -8.19 11.54
N ARG A 225 -18.69 -7.05 12.22
CA ARG A 225 -19.43 -6.97 13.49
C ARG A 225 -20.89 -7.37 13.32
N LYS A 226 -21.54 -6.97 12.21
CA LYS A 226 -22.93 -7.37 11.90
C LYS A 226 -23.09 -8.89 11.85
N LEU A 227 -22.06 -9.63 11.43
CA LEU A 227 -22.07 -11.10 11.42
C LEU A 227 -22.04 -11.70 12.84
N LEU A 228 -21.44 -10.99 13.81
CA LEU A 228 -21.36 -11.42 15.20
C LEU A 228 -22.64 -11.10 15.99
N ASP A 229 -23.28 -9.97 15.68
CA ASP A 229 -24.47 -9.48 16.37
C ASP A 229 -25.72 -10.33 16.07
N ASP A 230 -25.73 -11.09 14.98
CA ASP A 230 -26.84 -12.00 14.65
C ASP A 230 -26.85 -13.23 15.59
N ASN A 231 -28.06 -13.67 15.97
CA ASN A 231 -28.31 -14.78 16.87
C ASN A 231 -28.68 -16.08 16.15
N LEU A 232 -28.44 -16.17 14.83
CA LEU A 232 -28.59 -17.42 14.10
C LEU A 232 -27.80 -18.55 14.79
N GLY A 233 -28.43 -19.69 15.07
CA GLY A 233 -27.81 -20.80 15.81
C GLY A 233 -26.50 -21.30 15.19
N LEU A 234 -26.37 -21.22 13.86
CA LEU A 234 -25.15 -21.48 13.13
C LEU A 234 -24.05 -20.44 13.40
N LEU A 235 -24.39 -19.15 13.39
CA LEU A 235 -23.43 -18.08 13.63
C LEU A 235 -22.93 -18.08 15.07
N VAL A 236 -23.78 -18.40 16.05
CA VAL A 236 -23.37 -18.56 17.46
C VAL A 236 -22.21 -19.55 17.60
N LYS A 237 -22.26 -20.68 16.87
CA LYS A 237 -21.18 -21.68 16.85
C LYS A 237 -19.92 -21.20 16.10
N LEU A 238 -20.09 -20.30 15.13
CA LEU A 238 -18.98 -19.73 14.34
C LEU A 238 -18.36 -18.48 14.97
N ARG A 239 -18.94 -17.89 16.01
CA ARG A 239 -18.46 -16.61 16.59
C ARG A 239 -16.98 -16.63 16.94
N THR A 240 -16.50 -17.70 17.57
CA THR A 240 -15.07 -17.86 17.91
C THR A 240 -14.19 -17.95 16.67
N SER A 241 -14.61 -18.74 15.66
CA SER A 241 -13.89 -18.89 14.40
C SER A 241 -13.87 -17.58 13.59
N ILE A 242 -14.97 -16.82 13.58
CA ILE A 242 -15.04 -15.50 12.93
C ILE A 242 -14.05 -14.54 13.58
N VAL A 243 -14.02 -14.47 14.92
CA VAL A 243 -13.04 -13.65 15.65
C VAL A 243 -11.61 -14.03 15.26
N ASP A 244 -11.30 -15.33 15.21
CA ASP A 244 -9.97 -15.80 14.83
C ASP A 244 -9.62 -15.44 13.37
N TRP A 245 -10.56 -15.58 12.43
CA TRP A 245 -10.37 -15.22 11.02
C TRP A 245 -10.22 -13.72 10.80
N VAL A 246 -10.92 -12.88 11.57
CA VAL A 246 -10.73 -11.42 11.50
C VAL A 246 -9.32 -11.06 11.96
N GLN A 247 -8.85 -11.65 13.06
CA GLN A 247 -7.49 -11.41 13.57
C GLN A 247 -6.41 -11.92 12.59
N GLU A 248 -6.58 -13.13 12.07
CA GLU A 248 -5.71 -13.69 11.03
C GLU A 248 -5.74 -12.83 9.75
N GLY A 249 -6.93 -12.35 9.36
CA GLY A 249 -7.14 -11.48 8.20
C GLY A 249 -6.36 -10.18 8.30
N PHE A 250 -6.38 -9.48 9.44
CA PHE A 250 -5.55 -8.29 9.66
C PHE A 250 -4.06 -8.60 9.65
N GLN A 251 -3.63 -9.70 10.28
CA GLN A 251 -2.22 -10.11 10.29
C GLN A 251 -1.71 -10.35 8.86
N ASN A 252 -2.48 -11.08 8.04
CA ASN A 252 -2.14 -11.37 6.65
C ASN A 252 -2.24 -10.13 5.75
N PHE A 253 -3.26 -9.29 5.96
CA PHE A 253 -3.44 -8.00 5.26
C PHE A 253 -2.19 -7.12 5.40
N PHE A 254 -1.72 -6.89 6.63
CA PHE A 254 -0.56 -6.04 6.86
C PHE A 254 0.75 -6.62 6.32
N ARG A 255 0.94 -7.94 6.42
CA ARG A 255 2.11 -8.61 5.81
C ARG A 255 2.12 -8.43 4.29
N THR A 256 0.97 -8.69 3.66
CA THR A 256 0.82 -8.57 2.20
C THR A 256 0.96 -7.12 1.74
N LEU A 257 0.49 -6.16 2.54
CA LEU A 257 0.65 -4.73 2.26
C LEU A 257 2.13 -4.31 2.24
N ILE A 258 2.95 -4.83 3.17
CA ILE A 258 4.40 -4.59 3.15
C ILE A 258 5.03 -5.18 1.89
N ASP A 259 4.65 -6.40 1.51
CA ASP A 259 5.16 -7.04 0.29
C ASP A 259 4.80 -6.22 -0.96
N GLN A 260 3.59 -5.66 -1.02
CA GLN A 260 3.18 -4.71 -2.06
C GLN A 260 4.00 -3.41 -2.04
N PHE A 261 4.33 -2.86 -0.86
CA PHE A 261 5.18 -1.67 -0.77
C PHE A 261 6.58 -1.95 -1.32
N VAL A 262 7.14 -3.13 -1.03
CA VAL A 262 8.45 -3.56 -1.58
C VAL A 262 8.39 -3.72 -3.10
N LEU A 263 7.28 -4.28 -3.63
CA LEU A 263 7.02 -4.36 -5.06
C LEU A 263 6.98 -2.97 -5.72
N PHE A 264 6.22 -2.04 -5.15
CA PHE A 264 6.11 -0.66 -5.64
C PHE A 264 7.41 0.13 -5.55
N SER A 265 8.28 -0.20 -4.60
CA SER A 265 9.61 0.42 -4.48
C SER A 265 10.62 -0.09 -5.51
N GLY A 266 10.27 -1.06 -6.36
CA GLY A 266 11.11 -1.56 -7.46
C GLY A 266 12.32 -2.39 -7.01
N ARG A 267 12.35 -2.86 -5.76
CA ARG A 267 13.52 -3.55 -5.19
C ARG A 267 13.68 -5.00 -5.69
N ASN A 268 12.72 -5.52 -6.47
CA ASN A 268 12.72 -6.90 -6.99
C ASN A 268 13.69 -7.15 -8.15
N LYS A 269 14.66 -6.27 -8.43
CA LYS A 269 15.74 -6.54 -9.40
C LYS A 269 16.95 -7.27 -8.84
N LEU A 270 16.97 -7.64 -7.55
CA LEU A 270 18.14 -8.26 -6.92
C LEU A 270 17.78 -9.41 -5.97
N THR A 271 17.11 -10.45 -6.48
CA THR A 271 17.19 -11.83 -5.98
C THR A 271 16.85 -12.82 -7.10
N VAL A 272 17.91 -13.30 -7.76
CA VAL A 272 18.18 -14.59 -8.44
C VAL A 272 17.00 -15.54 -8.78
N HIS A 273 17.00 -15.99 -10.05
CA HIS A 273 16.38 -17.20 -10.66
C HIS A 273 14.86 -17.40 -10.53
N ASP A 274 14.11 -16.91 -11.53
CA ASP A 274 13.23 -17.72 -12.38
C ASP A 274 12.61 -16.84 -13.46
N GLN A 275 13.30 -16.78 -14.61
CA GLN A 275 12.78 -16.16 -15.82
C GLN A 275 11.97 -17.20 -16.59
N SER A 276 10.67 -17.31 -16.31
CA SER A 276 9.69 -17.84 -17.28
C SER A 276 8.24 -17.65 -16.82
N ALA A 277 7.82 -16.42 -16.53
CA ALA A 277 6.43 -15.97 -16.62
C ALA A 277 6.38 -14.48 -16.24
N PHE A 278 5.64 -13.66 -16.99
CA PHE A 278 5.47 -12.21 -16.81
C PHE A 278 6.49 -11.29 -17.50
N GLU A 279 6.73 -11.57 -18.78
CA GLU A 279 6.97 -10.53 -19.78
C GLU A 279 5.66 -9.74 -19.99
N GLY A 280 5.43 -8.69 -19.21
CA GLY A 280 4.23 -7.85 -19.33
C GLY A 280 4.26 -6.54 -18.55
N ILE A 281 5.12 -6.41 -17.53
CA ILE A 281 5.24 -5.19 -16.71
C ILE A 281 6.69 -4.67 -16.77
N GLN A 282 7.26 -4.62 -17.97
CA GLN A 282 8.58 -4.03 -18.20
C GLN A 282 8.39 -2.59 -18.67
N GLY A 283 7.97 -1.71 -17.75
CA GLY A 283 7.75 -0.29 -18.10
C GLY A 283 7.46 0.68 -16.95
N VAL A 284 7.21 0.21 -15.72
CA VAL A 284 6.94 1.11 -14.59
C VAL A 284 8.26 1.63 -14.02
N LYS A 285 8.69 2.80 -14.49
CA LYS A 285 9.81 3.53 -13.88
C LYS A 285 9.39 3.94 -12.47
N VAL A 286 9.96 3.32 -11.45
CA VAL A 286 9.66 3.62 -10.04
C VAL A 286 9.90 5.10 -9.76
N SER A 287 8.85 5.80 -9.34
CA SER A 287 8.91 7.20 -8.94
C SER A 287 9.53 7.31 -7.55
N ALA A 288 10.58 8.12 -7.40
CA ALA A 288 11.18 8.40 -6.09
C ALA A 288 10.12 9.00 -5.13
N GLY A 289 9.24 9.88 -5.62
CA GLY A 289 8.15 10.44 -4.82
C GLY A 289 7.22 9.39 -4.23
N LEU A 290 6.93 8.30 -4.97
CA LEU A 290 6.13 7.19 -4.43
C LEU A 290 6.88 6.47 -3.29
N VAL A 291 8.19 6.25 -3.40
CA VAL A 291 8.98 5.64 -2.33
C VAL A 291 8.93 6.48 -1.05
N LEU A 292 8.94 7.81 -1.18
CA LEU A 292 8.78 8.72 -0.04
C LEU A 292 7.37 8.62 0.58
N VAL A 293 6.32 8.54 -0.25
CA VAL A 293 4.94 8.31 0.22
C VAL A 293 4.84 6.98 0.99
N LEU A 294 5.45 5.90 0.50
CA LEU A 294 5.48 4.59 1.18
C LEU A 294 6.20 4.67 2.53
N ALA A 295 7.30 5.43 2.62
CA ALA A 295 8.02 5.64 3.87
C ALA A 295 7.12 6.33 4.91
N GLN A 296 6.43 7.40 4.53
CA GLN A 296 5.55 8.16 5.42
C GLN A 296 4.26 7.40 5.77
N LEU A 297 3.70 6.66 4.81
CA LEU A 297 2.55 5.79 5.07
C LEU A 297 2.91 4.69 6.07
N SER A 298 4.12 4.12 6.00
CA SER A 298 4.59 3.13 6.97
C SER A 298 4.65 3.68 8.39
N VAL A 299 5.11 4.93 8.56
CA VAL A 299 5.10 5.61 9.87
C VAL A 299 3.68 5.85 10.36
N PHE A 300 2.77 6.28 9.49
CA PHE A 300 1.37 6.46 9.84
C PHE A 300 0.69 5.14 10.24
N ILE A 301 0.99 4.04 9.55
CA ILE A 301 0.48 2.71 9.88
C ILE A 301 0.89 2.32 11.30
N GLU A 302 2.19 2.47 11.59
CA GLU A 302 2.76 2.18 12.90
C GLU A 302 2.12 3.02 14.01
N GLN A 303 2.01 4.34 13.81
CA GLN A 303 1.66 5.28 14.88
C GLN A 303 0.16 5.50 15.07
N SER A 304 -0.63 5.37 14.01
CA SER A 304 -2.06 5.73 14.02
C SER A 304 -2.97 4.56 13.63
N ALA A 305 -2.65 3.83 12.55
CA ALA A 305 -3.57 2.82 12.03
C ALA A 305 -3.64 1.58 12.92
N ILE A 306 -2.49 1.00 13.25
CA ILE A 306 -2.44 -0.21 14.09
C ILE A 306 -3.07 0.05 15.46
N PRO A 307 -2.78 1.14 16.20
CA PRO A 307 -3.44 1.41 17.48
C PRO A 307 -4.96 1.50 17.37
N ARG A 308 -5.49 2.26 16.39
CA ARG A 308 -6.95 2.40 16.19
C ARG A 308 -7.62 1.08 15.84
N ILE A 309 -7.02 0.29 14.96
CA ILE A 309 -7.54 -1.03 14.57
C ILE A 309 -7.46 -2.00 15.75
N THR A 310 -6.38 -1.96 16.53
CA THR A 310 -6.22 -2.80 17.72
C THR A 310 -7.27 -2.49 18.78
N GLU A 311 -7.55 -1.20 19.01
CA GLU A 311 -8.60 -0.75 19.93
C GLU A 311 -9.97 -1.27 19.49
N GLU A 312 -10.32 -1.14 18.21
CA GLU A 312 -11.61 -1.62 17.70
C GLU A 312 -11.72 -3.16 17.70
N ILE A 313 -10.63 -3.88 17.45
CA ILE A 313 -10.60 -5.34 17.60
C ILE A 313 -10.80 -5.71 19.07
N ALA A 314 -10.19 -4.97 20.01
CA ALA A 314 -10.34 -5.22 21.44
C ALA A 314 -11.76 -4.90 21.95
N THR A 315 -12.48 -3.95 21.36
CA THR A 315 -13.86 -3.62 21.75
C THR A 315 -14.88 -4.56 21.13
N SER A 316 -14.70 -4.91 19.85
CA SER A 316 -15.70 -5.62 19.05
C SER A 316 -15.47 -7.13 18.94
N PHE A 317 -14.24 -7.59 19.16
CA PHE A 317 -13.82 -8.98 18.98
C PHE A 317 -13.06 -9.51 20.23
N SER A 318 -13.46 -9.06 21.42
CA SER A 318 -12.95 -9.56 22.71
C SER A 318 -13.53 -10.93 23.02
N GLY A 319 -12.68 -11.93 23.27
CA GLY A 319 -13.14 -13.29 23.63
C GLY A 319 -12.31 -14.47 23.13
N ALA A 320 -11.18 -14.24 22.45
CA ALA A 320 -10.26 -15.30 22.01
C ALA A 320 -9.48 -15.93 23.20
N GLY A 321 -10.21 -16.57 24.12
CA GLY A 321 -9.64 -17.35 25.22
C GLY A 321 -9.52 -18.81 24.81
N VAL A 322 -8.27 -19.30 24.68
CA VAL A 322 -7.87 -20.68 24.35
C VAL A 322 -7.88 -20.98 22.84
N ARG A 323 -6.82 -20.54 22.14
CA ARG A 323 -6.52 -20.97 20.77
C ARG A 323 -6.05 -22.42 20.77
N GLY A 324 -6.73 -23.28 19.99
CA GLY A 324 -6.19 -24.57 19.57
C GLY A 324 -5.17 -24.39 18.44
N TYR A 325 -4.22 -25.33 18.31
CA TYR A 325 -3.15 -25.33 17.28
C TYR A 325 -3.65 -25.35 15.82
N GLU A 326 -4.97 -25.43 15.58
CA GLU A 326 -5.60 -25.51 14.26
C GLU A 326 -6.00 -24.15 13.66
N HIS A 327 -5.92 -23.06 14.42
CA HIS A 327 -6.34 -21.72 13.99
C HIS A 327 -5.12 -20.85 13.62
N GLY A 328 -5.22 -20.06 12.55
CA GLY A 328 -4.10 -19.30 11.95
C GLY A 328 -3.44 -18.26 12.87
N PRO A 329 -2.39 -17.55 12.38
CA PRO A 329 -1.58 -16.67 13.21
C PRO A 329 -2.41 -15.58 13.90
N ALA A 330 -2.11 -15.32 15.17
CA ALA A 330 -2.76 -14.24 15.90
C ALA A 330 -2.40 -12.88 15.31
N PHE A 331 -3.31 -11.91 15.44
CA PHE A 331 -2.95 -10.52 15.21
C PHE A 331 -1.99 -10.09 16.31
N VAL A 332 -0.74 -9.79 15.95
CA VAL A 332 0.29 -9.35 16.88
C VAL A 332 0.69 -7.92 16.53
N PRO A 333 0.01 -6.89 17.09
CA PRO A 333 0.26 -5.49 16.77
C PRO A 333 1.74 -5.10 16.89
N GLY A 334 2.43 -5.60 17.93
CA GLY A 334 3.83 -5.30 18.17
C GLY A 334 4.79 -5.84 17.10
N GLU A 335 4.47 -6.98 16.48
CA GLU A 335 5.26 -7.53 15.37
C GLU A 335 5.06 -6.66 14.12
N ILE A 336 3.80 -6.39 13.77
CA ILE A 336 3.44 -5.59 12.60
C ILE A 336 4.01 -4.16 12.70
N CYS A 337 3.93 -3.51 13.87
CA CYS A 337 4.56 -2.20 14.10
C CYS A 337 6.08 -2.24 13.84
N ARG A 338 6.77 -3.30 14.29
CA ARG A 338 8.22 -3.44 14.05
C ARG A 338 8.52 -3.63 12.55
N MET A 339 7.68 -4.38 11.84
CA MET A 339 7.83 -4.58 10.40
C MET A 339 7.67 -3.27 9.64
N PHE A 340 6.61 -2.48 9.90
CA PHE A 340 6.41 -1.18 9.25
C PHE A 340 7.48 -0.16 9.63
N ARG A 341 7.94 -0.14 10.89
CA ARG A 341 9.06 0.72 11.30
C ARG A 341 10.33 0.43 10.49
N SER A 342 10.68 -0.85 10.37
CA SER A 342 11.85 -1.30 9.60
C SER A 342 11.67 -1.04 8.10
N ALA A 343 10.49 -1.32 7.54
CA ALA A 343 10.20 -1.08 6.14
C ALA A 343 10.23 0.42 5.80
N GLY A 344 9.60 1.26 6.62
CA GLY A 344 9.60 2.71 6.48
C GLY A 344 11.01 3.28 6.46
N GLN A 345 11.90 2.82 7.34
CA GLN A 345 13.31 3.28 7.37
C GLN A 345 14.03 2.87 6.08
N LYS A 346 13.83 1.63 5.62
CA LYS A 346 14.41 1.14 4.36
C LYS A 346 13.92 1.95 3.16
N PHE A 347 12.65 2.34 3.12
CA PHE A 347 12.09 3.18 2.05
C PHE A 347 12.66 4.59 2.09
N LEU A 348 12.80 5.19 3.27
CA LEU A 348 13.41 6.52 3.40
C LEU A 348 14.87 6.53 2.91
N HIS A 349 15.65 5.52 3.30
CA HIS A 349 17.01 5.33 2.77
C HIS A 349 17.01 5.14 1.25
N LEU A 350 16.11 4.30 0.72
CA LEU A 350 16.00 4.08 -0.72
C LEU A 350 15.68 5.38 -1.48
N TYR A 351 14.80 6.24 -0.94
CA TYR A 351 14.51 7.55 -1.52
C TYR A 351 15.77 8.42 -1.61
N VAL A 352 16.49 8.54 -0.49
CA VAL A 352 17.74 9.31 -0.41
C VAL A 352 18.78 8.75 -1.38
N ASP A 353 18.91 7.43 -1.49
CA ASP A 353 19.82 6.78 -2.43
C ASP A 353 19.43 7.08 -3.89
N MET A 354 18.14 6.98 -4.24
CA MET A 354 17.66 7.28 -5.60
C MET A 354 17.95 8.74 -5.99
N LYS A 355 17.70 9.69 -5.08
CA LYS A 355 18.00 11.12 -5.31
C LYS A 355 19.49 11.39 -5.38
N SER A 356 20.27 10.82 -4.46
CA SER A 356 21.72 10.95 -4.42
C SER A 356 22.39 10.35 -5.65
N GLN A 357 21.87 9.23 -6.19
CA GLN A 357 22.32 8.65 -7.45
C GLN A 357 22.01 9.56 -8.64
N LYS A 358 20.83 10.19 -8.69
CA LYS A 358 20.48 11.16 -9.75
C LYS A 358 21.46 12.34 -9.75
N LEU A 359 21.74 12.92 -8.58
CA LEU A 359 22.71 14.00 -8.41
C LEU A 359 24.14 13.55 -8.76
N SER A 360 24.53 12.35 -8.31
CA SER A 360 25.85 11.78 -8.63
C SER A 360 26.04 11.54 -10.14
N ASN A 361 24.97 11.19 -10.87
CA ASN A 361 25.02 11.07 -12.32
C ASN A 361 25.17 12.43 -13.02
N LEU A 362 24.53 13.49 -12.49
CA LEU A 362 24.72 14.86 -12.98
C LEU A 362 26.17 15.32 -12.76
N LEU A 363 26.71 15.08 -11.56
CA LEU A 363 28.11 15.33 -11.22
C LEU A 363 29.07 14.57 -12.15
N LYS A 364 28.85 13.26 -12.35
CA LYS A 364 29.67 12.44 -13.25
C LYS A 364 29.77 13.08 -14.63
N LYS A 365 28.64 13.49 -15.22
CA LYS A 365 28.62 14.17 -16.53
C LYS A 365 29.43 15.45 -16.54
N ARG A 366 29.38 16.25 -15.47
CA ARG A 366 30.18 17.48 -15.33
C ARG A 366 31.68 17.19 -15.36
N PHE A 367 32.14 16.14 -14.69
CA PHE A 367 33.57 15.84 -14.61
C PHE A 367 34.12 15.01 -15.76
N THR A 368 33.31 14.23 -16.48
CA THR A 368 33.76 13.43 -17.63
C THR A 368 33.82 14.19 -18.96
N THR A 369 33.08 15.29 -19.09
CA THR A 369 32.92 15.99 -20.38
C THR A 369 34.09 16.93 -20.73
N PRO A 370 34.58 17.81 -19.83
CA PRO A 370 35.64 18.75 -20.15
C PRO A 370 37.04 18.15 -19.95
N ASN A 371 38.01 18.65 -20.71
CA ASN A 371 39.42 18.38 -20.44
C ASN A 371 39.96 19.36 -19.38
N TRP A 372 40.03 18.91 -18.13
CA TRP A 372 40.47 19.72 -16.98
C TRP A 372 41.95 20.16 -17.03
N VAL A 373 42.79 19.48 -17.80
CA VAL A 373 44.21 19.83 -17.98
C VAL A 373 44.39 21.00 -18.96
N LYS A 374 43.45 21.18 -19.90
CA LYS A 374 43.46 22.27 -20.89
C LYS A 374 42.28 23.23 -20.68
N HIS A 375 41.80 23.34 -19.44
CA HIS A 375 40.66 24.20 -19.13
C HIS A 375 41.01 25.67 -19.34
N LYS A 376 40.04 26.45 -19.82
CA LYS A 376 40.16 27.91 -20.04
C LYS A 376 39.89 28.68 -18.75
N GLU A 377 40.32 29.93 -18.70
CA GLU A 377 40.06 30.81 -17.54
C GLU A 377 38.56 30.98 -17.27
N PRO A 378 38.16 30.98 -15.98
CA PRO A 378 36.76 31.10 -15.60
C PRO A 378 36.22 32.51 -15.92
N ARG A 379 35.11 32.57 -16.65
CA ARG A 379 34.42 33.83 -17.00
C ARG A 379 33.08 34.00 -16.33
N GLU A 380 32.49 32.90 -15.88
CA GLU A 380 31.20 32.86 -15.20
C GLU A 380 31.10 31.57 -14.37
N VAL A 381 30.11 31.54 -13.48
CA VAL A 381 29.70 30.31 -12.78
C VAL A 381 29.13 29.33 -13.81
N HIS A 382 29.60 28.10 -13.80
CA HIS A 382 29.20 27.12 -14.79
C HIS A 382 27.71 26.74 -14.65
N MET A 383 26.99 26.60 -15.76
CA MET A 383 25.56 26.23 -15.80
C MET A 383 25.19 24.92 -15.05
N PHE A 384 26.19 24.07 -14.81
CA PHE A 384 26.01 22.86 -14.00
C PHE A 384 25.53 23.19 -12.59
N VAL A 385 25.95 24.32 -12.03
CA VAL A 385 25.55 24.77 -10.69
C VAL A 385 24.05 25.06 -10.66
N ASP A 386 23.52 25.74 -11.67
CA ASP A 386 22.07 25.99 -11.79
C ASP A 386 21.29 24.67 -11.92
N LEU A 387 21.79 23.73 -12.74
CA LEU A 387 21.18 22.40 -12.89
C LEU A 387 21.21 21.60 -11.57
N LEU A 388 22.28 21.73 -10.77
CA LEU A 388 22.40 21.07 -9.49
C LEU A 388 21.40 21.64 -8.47
N LEU A 389 21.31 22.98 -8.41
CA LEU A 389 20.37 23.66 -7.54
C LEU A 389 18.91 23.36 -7.91
N LEU A 390 18.58 23.34 -9.20
CA LEU A 390 17.25 22.96 -9.68
C LEU A 390 16.87 21.52 -9.28
N GLU A 391 17.84 20.59 -9.34
CA GLU A 391 17.60 19.21 -8.92
C GLU A 391 17.43 19.09 -7.40
N LEU A 392 18.17 19.88 -6.61
CA LEU A 392 18.01 19.94 -5.14
C LEU A 392 16.69 20.60 -4.73
N GLU A 393 16.27 21.65 -5.42
CA GLU A 393 14.96 22.28 -5.25
C GLU A 393 13.82 21.29 -5.55
N GLY A 394 13.98 20.48 -6.61
CA GLY A 394 13.05 19.38 -6.90
C GLY A 394 12.96 18.34 -5.78
N VAL A 395 14.06 18.06 -5.05
CA VAL A 395 14.02 17.23 -3.84
C VAL A 395 13.30 17.95 -2.70
N GLY A 396 13.59 19.25 -2.50
CA GLY A 396 12.91 20.10 -1.53
C GLY A 396 11.39 20.07 -1.69
N ASN A 397 10.90 20.33 -2.91
CA ASN A 397 9.47 20.36 -3.22
C ASN A 397 8.77 19.01 -2.98
N GLU A 398 9.41 17.88 -3.30
CA GLU A 398 8.85 16.55 -3.02
C GLU A 398 8.80 16.24 -1.52
N VAL A 399 9.84 16.64 -0.79
CA VAL A 399 9.97 16.44 0.64
C VAL A 399 9.00 17.33 1.41
N GLU A 400 8.80 18.57 0.98
CA GLU A 400 7.86 19.53 1.56
C GLU A 400 6.41 19.06 1.49
N GLN A 401 6.03 18.38 0.40
CA GLN A 401 4.68 17.83 0.24
C GLN A 401 4.35 16.68 1.22
N ILE A 402 5.36 15.98 1.74
CA ILE A 402 5.17 14.69 2.43
C ILE A 402 5.64 14.68 3.87
N LEU A 403 6.80 15.28 4.16
CA LEU A 403 7.41 15.27 5.47
C LEU A 403 7.06 16.55 6.25
N PRO A 404 6.94 16.47 7.58
CA PRO A 404 6.76 17.67 8.41
C PRO A 404 8.04 18.52 8.43
N CYS A 405 7.88 19.85 8.43
CA CYS A 405 8.96 20.77 8.81
C CYS A 405 9.41 20.43 10.24
N GLY A 406 10.70 20.32 10.47
CA GLY A 406 11.29 20.16 11.80
C GLY A 406 10.90 21.34 12.70
N VAL A 407 10.70 21.06 13.99
CA VAL A 407 10.50 22.12 14.99
C VAL A 407 11.85 22.70 15.37
N THR A 408 12.37 23.63 14.59
CA THR A 408 13.61 24.34 14.92
C THR A 408 13.53 25.82 14.56
N ARG A 409 13.68 26.64 15.60
CA ARG A 409 13.73 28.10 15.54
C ARG A 409 14.88 28.50 14.62
N LYS A 410 14.58 28.97 13.40
CA LYS A 410 15.45 29.93 12.72
C LYS A 410 15.60 31.12 13.67
N HIS A 411 16.69 31.17 14.42
CA HIS A 411 17.13 32.40 15.06
C HIS A 411 17.64 33.28 13.92
N HIS A 412 16.68 33.87 13.18
CA HIS A 412 16.96 34.97 12.30
C HIS A 412 17.62 36.00 13.20
N ARG A 413 18.92 36.22 13.01
CA ARG A 413 19.62 37.29 13.70
C ARG A 413 19.02 38.59 13.17
N SER A 414 17.97 39.05 13.82
CA SER A 414 17.54 40.44 13.74
C SER A 414 18.69 41.26 14.32
N ASP A 415 19.41 41.93 13.44
CA ASP A 415 20.35 42.99 13.79
C ASP A 415 19.63 44.02 14.65
N SER A 416 19.77 43.86 15.96
CA SER A 416 19.27 44.79 16.96
C SER A 416 20.48 45.40 17.64
N ASN A 417 20.87 46.58 17.17
CA ASN A 417 21.74 47.49 17.92
C ASN A 417 21.05 47.82 19.25
N GLY A 418 21.56 47.29 20.35
CA GLY A 418 21.02 47.47 21.69
C GLY A 418 22.02 47.11 22.78
N SER A 419 22.81 48.11 23.17
CA SER A 419 23.89 48.12 24.14
C SER A 419 23.63 47.51 25.54
N THR A 420 24.74 47.03 26.13
CA THR A 420 25.17 47.08 27.55
C THR A 420 24.38 46.33 28.63
N THR A 421 25.02 45.34 29.26
CA THR A 421 25.58 45.45 30.63
C THR A 421 26.33 44.17 31.03
N SER A 422 27.54 44.38 31.54
CA SER A 422 28.51 43.38 31.99
C SER A 422 28.17 42.80 33.36
N TYR A 423 28.55 41.54 33.61
CA TYR A 423 29.10 41.14 34.91
C TYR A 423 30.31 40.22 34.73
N SER A 424 31.43 40.71 35.23
CA SER A 424 32.75 40.11 35.27
C SER A 424 32.93 39.23 36.51
N SER A 425 33.86 38.28 36.43
CA SER A 425 34.64 37.81 37.60
C SER A 425 36.02 37.34 37.13
N PRO A 426 37.10 38.03 37.51
CA PRO A 426 38.46 37.54 37.39
C PRO A 426 39.00 37.10 38.76
N MET A 427 39.75 36.00 38.80
CA MET A 427 40.90 35.78 39.71
C MET A 427 41.55 34.44 39.36
N CYS A 428 42.69 34.47 38.66
CA CYS A 428 43.93 33.84 39.12
C CYS A 428 45.06 34.27 38.17
N GLU A 429 45.92 35.12 38.70
CA GLU A 429 47.15 35.61 38.08
C GLU A 429 48.27 34.65 38.50
N ASP A 430 49.08 34.12 37.57
CA ASP A 430 50.52 34.11 37.81
C ASP A 430 51.37 33.88 36.55
N ARG A 431 52.51 34.57 36.57
CA ARG A 431 53.47 34.79 35.49
C ARG A 431 54.19 33.53 35.03
N ILE A 432 54.22 33.25 33.72
CA ILE A 432 55.43 32.76 33.04
C ILE A 432 55.55 33.37 31.63
N ASN A 433 56.39 34.40 31.53
CA ASN A 433 57.03 34.83 30.29
C ASN A 433 57.94 33.71 29.77
N ARG A 434 57.66 33.14 28.58
CA ARG A 434 58.65 32.50 27.69
C ARG A 434 58.08 32.28 26.28
N SER A 435 58.58 33.08 25.32
CA SER A 435 58.60 32.87 23.85
C SER A 435 57.29 32.49 23.13
N ASN A 436 56.55 33.52 22.68
CA ASN A 436 55.22 33.45 22.05
C ASN A 436 55.16 33.19 20.52
N ALA A 437 56.26 32.85 19.85
CA ALA A 437 56.23 32.65 18.39
C ALA A 437 56.13 31.19 17.92
N GLN A 438 56.64 30.23 18.71
CA GLN A 438 56.69 28.81 18.32
C GLN A 438 55.48 28.01 18.82
N ARG A 439 54.93 28.36 20.01
CA ARG A 439 53.84 27.62 20.67
C ARG A 439 52.47 27.85 20.03
N SER A 440 52.25 29.03 19.47
CA SER A 440 51.02 29.41 18.75
C SER A 440 50.89 28.65 17.43
N ARG A 441 52.01 28.40 16.72
CA ARG A 441 52.03 27.54 15.53
C ARG A 441 51.71 26.07 15.87
N SER A 442 52.29 25.54 16.94
CA SER A 442 52.00 24.17 17.38
C SER A 442 50.59 24.03 17.98
N GLN A 443 50.07 25.00 18.74
CA GLN A 443 48.69 24.96 19.23
C GLN A 443 47.66 25.18 18.14
N LEU A 444 47.95 25.99 17.11
CA LEU A 444 47.09 26.17 15.94
C LEU A 444 47.09 24.91 15.07
N LEU A 445 48.24 24.29 14.84
CA LEU A 445 48.30 23.00 14.15
C LEU A 445 47.65 21.89 14.99
N GLU A 446 47.80 21.88 16.30
CA GLU A 446 47.22 20.88 17.21
C GLU A 446 45.70 21.10 17.39
N THR A 447 45.19 22.34 17.35
CA THR A 447 43.74 22.60 17.29
C THR A 447 43.16 22.36 15.90
N HIS A 448 43.91 22.58 14.81
CA HIS A 448 43.48 22.23 13.46
C HIS A 448 43.55 20.72 13.22
N LEU A 449 44.56 20.02 13.75
CA LEU A 449 44.65 18.56 13.73
C LEU A 449 43.61 17.94 14.68
N ALA A 450 43.41 18.50 15.88
CA ALA A 450 42.34 18.08 16.76
C ALA A 450 40.97 18.32 16.13
N LYS A 451 40.75 19.43 15.41
CA LYS A 451 39.55 19.66 14.58
C LYS A 451 39.44 18.66 13.44
N LEU A 452 40.53 18.35 12.71
CA LEU A 452 40.55 17.31 11.66
C LEU A 452 40.24 15.90 12.22
N PHE A 453 40.60 15.61 13.47
CA PHE A 453 40.34 14.32 14.12
C PHE A 453 39.04 14.24 14.94
N THR A 454 38.53 15.34 15.51
CA THR A 454 37.22 15.39 16.20
C THR A 454 36.06 15.66 15.24
N GLN A 455 36.31 16.35 14.13
CA GLN A 455 35.37 16.53 13.03
C GLN A 455 35.50 15.39 12.02
N LYS A 456 35.60 14.14 12.50
CA LYS A 456 35.11 13.00 11.71
C LYS A 456 33.60 13.22 11.55
N MET A 457 33.21 14.00 10.55
CA MET A 457 31.81 14.27 10.27
C MET A 457 31.07 12.95 10.20
N LYS A 458 30.06 12.78 11.07
CA LYS A 458 29.12 11.67 10.97
C LYS A 458 28.22 11.93 9.77
N ILE A 459 28.73 11.64 8.57
CA ILE A 459 27.96 11.69 7.31
C ILE A 459 26.75 10.73 7.41
N PHE A 460 26.90 9.67 8.21
CA PHE A 460 25.89 8.64 8.44
C PHE A 460 25.21 8.78 9.81
N THR A 461 24.65 9.96 10.09
CA THR A 461 23.65 10.06 11.16
C THR A 461 22.36 9.36 10.74
N LYS A 462 21.61 8.84 11.72
CA LYS A 462 20.28 8.28 11.48
C LYS A 462 19.42 9.35 10.81
N ILE A 463 18.79 9.01 9.67
CA ILE A 463 17.91 9.92 8.94
C ILE A 463 16.59 10.00 9.70
N GLU A 464 16.15 11.22 9.98
CA GLU A 464 14.88 11.49 10.66
C GLU A 464 13.78 11.80 9.63
N TYR A 465 12.52 11.58 10.00
CA TYR A 465 11.35 11.84 9.15
C TYR A 465 10.97 13.33 9.17
N THR A 466 11.94 14.19 8.85
CA THR A 466 11.80 15.65 8.81
C THR A 466 12.35 16.16 7.48
N GLN A 467 11.80 17.27 6.99
CA GLN A 467 12.25 17.86 5.73
C GLN A 467 13.77 18.16 5.74
N GLU A 468 14.24 18.77 6.81
CA GLU A 468 15.60 19.25 6.98
C GLU A 468 16.60 18.09 7.05
N SER A 469 16.30 17.04 7.81
CA SER A 469 17.18 15.86 7.92
C SER A 469 17.37 15.15 6.58
N VAL A 470 16.29 14.95 5.82
CA VAL A 470 16.36 14.28 4.50
C VAL A 470 17.13 15.14 3.50
N LEU A 471 16.80 16.43 3.42
CA LEU A 471 17.44 17.37 2.50
C LEU A 471 18.92 17.55 2.82
N LEU A 472 19.27 17.72 4.09
CA LEU A 472 20.66 17.78 4.56
C LEU A 472 21.44 16.51 4.22
N THR A 473 20.83 15.33 4.37
CA THR A 473 21.49 14.07 4.03
C THR A 473 21.77 13.96 2.53
N VAL A 474 20.80 14.34 1.69
CA VAL A 474 20.98 14.37 0.22
C VAL A 474 22.08 15.36 -0.19
N VAL A 475 22.10 16.56 0.42
CA VAL A 475 23.15 17.56 0.17
C VAL A 475 24.52 17.05 0.63
N LYS A 476 24.63 16.46 1.83
CA LYS A 476 25.88 15.87 2.35
C LYS A 476 26.42 14.78 1.41
N LEU A 477 25.56 13.89 0.93
CA LEU A 477 25.95 12.84 -0.04
C LEU A 477 26.36 13.43 -1.38
N CYS A 478 25.65 14.46 -1.87
CA CYS A 478 26.00 15.17 -3.10
C CYS A 478 27.38 15.82 -3.01
N LEU A 479 27.69 16.51 -1.91
CA LEU A 479 28.99 17.16 -1.71
C LEU A 479 30.13 16.13 -1.56
N LYS A 480 29.87 14.99 -0.91
CA LYS A 480 30.83 13.88 -0.85
C LYS A 480 31.09 13.25 -2.22
N SER A 481 30.05 13.04 -3.01
CA SER A 481 30.20 12.60 -4.41
C SER A 481 30.99 13.62 -5.24
N LEU A 482 30.72 14.91 -5.07
CA LEU A 482 31.45 16.00 -5.74
C LEU A 482 32.94 15.98 -5.37
N GLN A 483 33.28 15.85 -4.09
CA GLN A 483 34.65 15.71 -3.60
C GLN A 483 35.35 14.51 -4.27
N GLU A 484 34.69 13.36 -4.34
CA GLU A 484 35.26 12.15 -4.94
C GLU A 484 35.48 12.32 -6.46
N PHE A 485 34.52 12.92 -7.18
CA PHE A 485 34.71 13.20 -8.61
C PHE A 485 35.88 14.14 -8.86
N VAL A 486 36.07 15.17 -8.02
CA VAL A 486 37.24 16.05 -8.08
C VAL A 486 38.53 15.27 -7.85
N ARG A 487 38.56 14.38 -6.85
CA ARG A 487 39.73 13.56 -6.50
C ARG A 487 40.22 12.68 -7.67
N LEU A 488 39.30 12.27 -8.54
CA LEU A 488 39.58 11.43 -9.71
C LEU A 488 40.12 12.20 -10.93
N GLN A 489 40.13 13.53 -10.90
CA GLN A 489 40.60 14.36 -12.02
C GLN A 489 42.02 14.90 -11.79
N THR A 490 42.56 15.56 -12.82
CA THR A 490 43.78 16.36 -12.75
C THR A 490 43.48 17.72 -13.36
N PHE A 491 43.78 18.80 -12.64
CA PHE A 491 43.40 20.16 -13.04
C PHE A 491 44.63 21.00 -13.42
N ASN A 492 44.47 21.91 -14.38
CA ASN A 492 45.38 23.04 -14.51
C ASN A 492 44.92 24.21 -13.61
N ARG A 493 45.70 25.30 -13.56
CA ARG A 493 45.37 26.51 -12.79
C ARG A 493 43.95 27.02 -13.07
N SER A 494 43.56 27.13 -14.34
CA SER A 494 42.24 27.66 -14.70
C SER A 494 41.09 26.72 -14.35
N GLY A 495 41.31 25.41 -14.41
CA GLY A 495 40.34 24.39 -13.98
C GLY A 495 40.12 24.43 -12.48
N PHE A 496 41.19 24.58 -11.69
CA PHE A 496 41.12 24.82 -10.25
C PHE A 496 40.31 26.08 -9.93
N GLN A 497 40.60 27.19 -10.60
CA GLN A 497 39.89 28.46 -10.41
C GLN A 497 38.41 28.37 -10.80
N GLN A 498 38.04 27.59 -11.83
CA GLN A 498 36.62 27.37 -12.17
C GLN A 498 35.89 26.61 -11.06
N ILE A 499 36.51 25.57 -10.47
CA ILE A 499 35.93 24.87 -9.32
C ILE A 499 35.78 25.82 -8.14
N GLN A 500 36.76 26.70 -7.88
CA GLN A 500 36.62 27.74 -6.85
C GLN A 500 35.40 28.64 -7.08
N VAL A 501 35.21 29.15 -8.30
CA VAL A 501 34.05 29.98 -8.64
C VAL A 501 32.74 29.22 -8.45
N ASP A 502 32.66 27.98 -8.95
CA ASP A 502 31.45 27.14 -8.88
C ASP A 502 31.06 26.82 -7.40
N ILE A 503 32.03 26.45 -6.57
CA ILE A 503 31.82 26.10 -5.15
C ILE A 503 31.48 27.32 -4.30
N GLN A 504 32.12 28.46 -4.57
CA GLN A 504 31.83 29.69 -3.84
C GLN A 504 30.43 30.22 -4.13
N PHE A 505 29.96 30.08 -5.37
CA PHE A 505 28.56 30.37 -5.69
C PHE A 505 27.59 29.40 -4.98
N LEU A 506 27.89 28.11 -4.92
CA LEU A 506 27.06 27.10 -4.24
C LEU A 506 26.93 27.31 -2.73
N ARG A 507 27.89 28.01 -2.10
CA ARG A 507 27.95 28.17 -0.65
C ARG A 507 26.70 28.84 -0.06
N MET A 508 26.21 29.92 -0.67
CA MET A 508 25.03 30.63 -0.17
C MET A 508 23.72 29.83 -0.35
N PRO A 509 23.37 29.33 -1.56
CA PRO A 509 22.15 28.55 -1.75
C PRO A 509 22.07 27.29 -0.88
N LEU A 510 23.18 26.56 -0.70
CA LEU A 510 23.18 25.33 0.10
C LEU A 510 23.02 25.60 1.61
N LYS A 511 23.48 26.76 2.09
CA LYS A 511 23.25 27.20 3.47
C LYS A 511 21.80 27.60 3.71
N GLU A 512 21.19 28.31 2.78
CA GLU A 512 19.77 28.68 2.90
C GLU A 512 18.84 27.46 2.92
N THR A 513 19.31 26.36 2.31
CA THR A 513 18.59 25.08 2.21
C THR A 513 18.68 24.23 3.49
N THR A 514 19.67 24.44 4.36
CA THR A 514 19.92 23.52 5.50
C THR A 514 20.40 24.23 6.77
N GLU A 515 20.00 23.74 7.94
CA GLU A 515 20.34 24.39 9.22
C GLU A 515 21.80 24.21 9.66
N ASP A 516 22.43 23.13 9.23
CA ASP A 516 23.80 22.74 9.62
C ASP A 516 24.83 23.43 8.71
N GLU A 517 24.83 24.78 8.72
CA GLU A 517 25.67 25.61 7.85
C GLU A 517 27.16 25.28 7.99
N ALA A 518 27.62 24.98 9.22
CA ALA A 518 29.00 24.65 9.50
C ALA A 518 29.44 23.34 8.81
N SER A 519 28.53 22.37 8.73
CA SER A 519 28.80 21.13 8.01
C SER A 519 28.85 21.33 6.50
N ILE A 520 27.99 22.18 5.95
CA ILE A 520 28.02 22.53 4.53
C ILE A 520 29.32 23.26 4.18
N ASP A 521 29.71 24.25 4.99
CA ASP A 521 30.97 24.99 4.80
C ASP A 521 32.18 24.05 4.81
N PHE A 522 32.24 23.16 5.79
CA PHE A 522 33.33 22.19 5.89
C PHE A 522 33.41 21.29 4.65
N LEU A 523 32.28 20.77 4.18
CA LEU A 523 32.23 19.88 3.00
C LEU A 523 32.62 20.62 1.71
N LEU A 524 32.21 21.88 1.56
CA LEU A 524 32.60 22.71 0.42
C LEU A 524 34.10 23.02 0.47
N ASP A 525 34.65 23.29 1.65
CA ASP A 525 36.09 23.51 1.83
C ASP A 525 36.91 22.24 1.54
N GLU A 526 36.41 21.06 1.94
CA GLU A 526 37.02 19.78 1.57
C GLU A 526 37.07 19.56 0.05
N VAL A 527 36.07 20.03 -0.70
CA VAL A 527 36.09 19.97 -2.18
C VAL A 527 37.18 20.86 -2.74
N ILE A 528 37.35 22.09 -2.22
CA ILE A 528 38.41 22.99 -2.67
C ILE A 528 39.80 22.44 -2.35
N VAL A 529 39.98 21.89 -1.14
CA VAL A 529 41.24 21.24 -0.73
C VAL A 529 41.54 20.05 -1.64
N ALA A 530 40.58 19.16 -1.87
CA ALA A 530 40.75 18.03 -2.78
C ALA A 530 41.07 18.49 -4.21
N CYS A 531 40.49 19.61 -4.67
CA CYS A 531 40.82 20.17 -5.98
C CYS A 531 42.25 20.70 -6.03
N ALA A 532 42.70 21.43 -4.99
CA ALA A 532 44.06 21.94 -4.88
C ALA A 532 45.12 20.82 -4.93
N GLU A 533 44.88 19.72 -4.21
CA GLU A 533 45.76 18.53 -4.19
C GLU A 533 45.88 17.84 -5.56
N ARG A 534 44.86 17.98 -6.40
CA ARG A 534 44.81 17.41 -7.76
C ARG A 534 45.19 18.40 -8.86
N SER A 535 45.58 19.62 -8.49
CA SER A 535 45.93 20.69 -9.43
C SER A 535 47.43 20.75 -9.69
N LEU A 536 47.81 20.96 -10.95
CA LEU A 536 49.20 21.13 -11.35
C LEU A 536 49.80 22.44 -10.83
N ASP A 537 48.96 23.47 -10.67
CA ASP A 537 49.34 24.80 -10.17
C ASP A 537 48.15 25.40 -9.38
N PRO A 538 48.05 25.11 -8.07
CA PRO A 538 46.92 25.49 -7.22
C PRO A 538 47.00 26.97 -6.78
N VAL A 539 47.04 27.90 -7.73
CA VAL A 539 47.02 29.34 -7.44
C VAL A 539 45.56 29.83 -7.38
N PRO A 540 45.07 30.28 -6.19
CA PRO A 540 43.70 30.77 -6.06
C PRO A 540 43.41 31.96 -6.96
N LEU A 541 42.15 32.09 -7.38
CA LEU A 541 41.67 33.30 -8.04
C LEU A 541 41.66 34.47 -7.03
N GLU A 542 41.97 35.68 -7.51
CA GLU A 542 41.92 36.87 -6.65
C GLU A 542 40.49 37.07 -6.09
N PRO A 543 40.33 37.33 -4.79
CA PRO A 543 39.01 37.48 -4.16
C PRO A 543 38.12 38.53 -4.86
N ALA A 544 38.70 39.64 -5.32
CA ALA A 544 37.96 40.69 -6.01
C ALA A 544 37.36 40.22 -7.36
N ILE A 545 38.07 39.36 -8.10
CA ILE A 545 37.60 38.79 -9.37
C ILE A 545 36.52 37.74 -9.08
N LEU A 546 36.75 36.88 -8.09
CA LEU A 546 35.78 35.89 -7.64
C LEU A 546 34.44 36.54 -7.24
N ASP A 547 34.49 37.57 -6.40
CA ASP A 547 33.30 38.32 -5.97
C ASP A 547 32.58 38.98 -7.15
N LYS A 548 33.34 39.53 -8.12
CA LYS A 548 32.77 40.13 -9.33
C LYS A 548 32.02 39.10 -10.17
N LEU A 549 32.57 37.90 -10.36
CA LEU A 549 31.94 36.82 -11.12
C LEU A 549 30.66 36.31 -10.44
N ILE A 550 30.70 36.13 -9.12
CA ILE A 550 29.53 35.71 -8.33
C ILE A 550 28.42 36.76 -8.38
N LYS A 551 28.75 38.04 -8.16
CA LYS A 551 27.78 39.15 -8.23
C LYS A 551 27.16 39.27 -9.63
N ALA A 552 27.96 39.11 -10.68
CA ALA A 552 27.47 39.13 -12.06
C ALA A 552 26.47 37.99 -12.33
N LYS A 553 26.76 36.78 -11.82
CA LYS A 553 25.83 35.64 -11.92
C LYS A 553 24.54 35.89 -11.14
N LEU A 554 24.62 36.38 -9.90
CA LEU A 554 23.44 36.70 -9.09
C LEU A 554 22.56 37.78 -9.73
N ALA A 555 23.15 38.81 -10.33
CA ALA A 555 22.40 39.83 -11.06
C ALA A 555 21.66 39.24 -12.27
N LYS A 556 22.34 38.39 -13.06
CA LYS A 556 21.73 37.70 -14.21
C LYS A 556 20.59 36.76 -13.81
N SER A 557 20.72 36.05 -12.69
CA SER A 557 19.66 35.19 -12.15
C SER A 557 18.43 36.00 -11.68
N ARG A 558 18.63 37.19 -11.12
CA ARG A 558 17.52 38.10 -10.73
C ARG A 558 16.79 38.71 -11.93
N GLU A 559 17.51 39.00 -13.01
CA GLU A 559 16.91 39.50 -14.26
C GLU A 559 16.11 38.41 -15.00
N GLN A 560 16.49 37.14 -14.85
CA GLN A 560 15.81 36.01 -15.47
C GLN A 560 14.57 35.53 -14.69
N ASN A 561 14.48 35.81 -13.38
CA ASN A 561 13.34 35.53 -12.52
C ASN A 561 12.83 36.81 -11.81
N PRO A 562 12.06 37.69 -12.48
CA PRO A 562 11.54 38.92 -11.87
C PRO A 562 10.39 38.70 -10.86
N SER A 563 9.96 37.45 -10.66
CA SER A 563 8.87 37.06 -9.77
C SER A 563 9.32 35.94 -8.82
N SER A 564 10.10 36.30 -7.81
CA SER A 564 10.31 35.53 -6.58
C SER A 564 10.41 36.50 -5.42
#